data_AF-A0A2V0PLD5-F1
#
_entry.id   AF-A0A2V0PLD5-F1
#
_cell.length_a   1.000
_cell.length_b   1.000
_cell.length_c   1.000
_cell.angle_alpha   90.00
_cell.angle_beta   90.00
_cell.angle_gamma   90.00
#
_symmetry.space_group_name_H-M   'P 1'
#
loop_
_entity.id
_entity.type
_entity.pdbx_description
1 polymer ?
#
loop_
_entity_poly.entity_id
_entity_poly.type
_entity_poly.pdbx_seq_one_letter_code
_entity_poly.pdbx_strand_id
1 'polypeptide(L)'
;MCALGAAAARVMKRATWRTAAICGTLLLAVFYMLSPPGGAAPGSGSRRLSRFSAGGASGACERGAGAPPLPALPRRSDLARLVEERGFKVGAELGVQRGIFAAAMLRNWPSCEKYYLVDIWAQQ
;
A
#
# COMPACT_ATOMS: atom_id res chain seq x y z
N MET A 1 14.60 37.79 62.76
CA MET A 1 14.81 36.86 61.62
C MET A 1 13.45 36.37 61.14
N CYS A 2 13.31 36.13 59.83
CA CYS A 2 12.17 35.52 59.11
C CYS A 2 11.08 36.47 58.55
N ALA A 3 11.43 37.22 57.50
CA ALA A 3 10.49 37.72 56.50
C ALA A 3 10.98 37.33 55.09
N LEU A 4 10.89 36.05 54.73
CA LEU A 4 11.34 35.54 53.42
C LEU A 4 10.49 34.37 52.87
N GLY A 5 9.27 34.15 53.39
CA GLY A 5 8.48 32.95 53.06
C GLY A 5 7.39 33.09 51.97
N ALA A 6 6.95 34.29 51.62
CA ALA A 6 5.68 34.44 50.87
C ALA A 6 5.83 34.74 49.36
N ALA A 7 7.00 35.23 48.91
CA ALA A 7 7.17 35.69 47.53
C ALA A 7 7.43 34.54 46.52
N ALA A 8 8.10 33.47 46.95
CA ALA A 8 8.51 32.38 46.05
C ALA A 8 7.34 31.48 45.60
N ALA A 9 6.28 31.33 46.41
CA ALA A 9 5.18 30.40 46.12
C ALA A 9 4.21 30.87 45.01
N ARG A 10 4.18 32.17 44.68
CA ARG A 10 3.26 32.72 43.66
C ARG A 10 3.80 32.62 42.23
N VAL A 11 5.12 32.57 42.06
CA VAL A 11 5.76 32.53 40.75
C VAL A 11 5.62 31.13 40.11
N MET A 12 5.65 30.09 40.94
CA MET A 12 5.65 28.69 40.49
C MET A 12 4.31 28.21 39.89
N LYS A 13 3.18 28.82 40.27
CA LYS A 13 1.85 28.45 39.76
C LYS A 13 1.54 28.98 38.34
N ARG A 14 2.27 30.00 37.86
CA ARG A 14 2.07 30.58 36.52
C ARG A 14 2.92 29.91 35.43
N ALA A 15 4.02 29.26 35.81
CA ALA A 15 4.94 28.63 34.87
C ALA A 15 4.44 27.27 34.36
N THR A 16 3.67 26.54 35.16
CA THR A 16 3.15 25.20 34.81
C THR A 16 1.95 25.23 33.85
N TRP A 17 1.23 26.34 33.75
CA TRP A 17 0.10 26.48 32.82
C TRP A 17 0.54 26.71 31.37
N ARG A 18 1.70 27.37 31.16
CA ARG A 18 2.16 27.73 29.80
C ARG A 18 2.66 26.50 29.03
N THR A 19 3.31 25.55 29.70
CA THR A 19 3.76 24.28 29.09
C THR A 19 2.60 23.32 28.81
N ALA A 20 1.60 23.24 29.70
CA ALA A 20 0.41 22.43 29.47
C ALA A 20 -0.42 22.94 28.27
N ALA A 21 -0.54 24.25 28.10
CA ALA A 21 -1.26 24.86 26.97
C ALA A 21 -0.59 24.57 25.62
N ILE A 22 0.74 24.69 25.53
CA ILE A 22 1.50 24.46 24.29
C ILE A 22 1.42 22.99 23.86
N CYS A 23 1.52 22.06 24.82
CA CYS A 23 1.43 20.62 24.55
C CYS A 23 0.02 20.21 24.07
N GLY A 24 -1.03 20.79 24.68
CA GLY A 24 -2.42 20.56 24.27
C GLY A 24 -2.73 21.08 22.86
N THR A 25 -2.23 22.26 22.49
CA THR A 25 -2.43 22.80 21.13
C THR A 25 -1.72 22.00 20.05
N LEU A 26 -0.51 21.49 20.33
CA LEU A 26 0.24 20.63 19.41
C LEU A 26 -0.48 19.28 19.18
N LEU A 27 -1.00 18.67 20.23
CA LEU A 27 -1.77 17.43 20.12
C LEU A 27 -3.08 17.62 19.33
N LEU A 28 -3.79 18.72 19.55
CA LEU A 28 -5.02 19.03 18.81
C LEU A 28 -4.76 19.24 17.31
N ALA A 29 -3.66 19.89 16.95
CA ALA A 29 -3.27 20.12 15.55
C ALA A 29 -2.89 18.81 14.83
N VAL A 30 -2.18 17.90 15.50
CA VAL A 30 -1.86 16.57 14.96
C VAL A 30 -3.15 15.75 14.76
N PHE A 31 -4.09 15.82 15.70
CA PHE A 31 -5.37 15.12 15.57
C PHE A 31 -6.20 15.65 14.39
N TYR A 32 -6.20 16.97 14.16
CA TYR A 32 -6.87 17.58 13.00
C TYR A 32 -6.23 17.24 11.65
N MET A 33 -4.90 17.03 11.60
CA MET A 33 -4.19 16.61 10.38
C MET A 33 -4.37 15.13 10.06
N LEU A 34 -4.57 14.26 11.07
CA LEU A 34 -4.76 12.83 10.87
C LEU A 34 -6.23 12.41 10.71
N SER A 35 -7.20 13.29 11.01
CA SER A 35 -8.63 12.98 10.91
C SER A 35 -9.41 14.21 10.42
N PRO A 36 -9.40 14.51 9.11
CA PRO A 36 -10.30 15.51 8.58
C PRO A 36 -11.75 15.07 8.89
N PRO A 37 -12.58 15.93 9.49
CA PRO A 37 -13.99 15.60 9.72
C PRO A 37 -14.64 15.35 8.37
N GLY A 38 -15.04 14.09 8.16
CA GLY A 38 -15.72 13.63 6.97
C GLY A 38 -16.96 14.49 6.72
N GLY A 39 -16.96 15.21 5.60
CA GLY A 39 -18.13 15.88 5.09
C GLY A 39 -19.24 14.86 4.85
N ALA A 40 -20.24 14.87 5.72
CA ALA A 40 -21.50 14.19 5.49
C ALA A 40 -22.20 14.85 4.30
N ALA A 41 -22.22 14.18 3.15
CA ALA A 41 -23.12 14.49 2.06
C ALA A 41 -24.39 13.62 2.20
N PRO A 42 -25.59 14.19 2.40
CA PRO A 42 -26.84 13.45 2.30
C PRO A 42 -27.28 13.46 0.84
N GLY A 43 -27.69 12.31 0.31
CA GLY A 43 -28.16 12.24 -1.07
C GLY A 43 -28.51 10.85 -1.54
N SER A 44 -29.53 10.26 -0.91
CA SER A 44 -30.30 9.14 -1.46
C SER A 44 -30.75 9.51 -2.88
N GLY A 45 -30.26 8.76 -3.86
CA GLY A 45 -30.56 8.97 -5.26
C GLY A 45 -30.30 7.68 -6.01
N SER A 46 -31.38 6.91 -6.20
CA SER A 46 -31.44 5.70 -7.00
C SER A 46 -30.82 5.95 -8.38
N ARG A 47 -29.56 5.55 -8.56
CA ARG A 47 -28.93 5.49 -9.88
C ARG A 47 -29.14 4.08 -10.40
N ARG A 48 -30.24 3.94 -11.14
CA ARG A 48 -30.39 2.99 -12.24
C ARG A 48 -29.02 2.69 -12.83
N LEU A 49 -28.59 1.42 -12.80
CA LEU A 49 -27.35 0.94 -13.42
C LEU A 49 -27.34 1.33 -14.90
N SER A 50 -26.86 2.53 -15.21
CA SER A 50 -26.39 2.86 -16.53
C SER A 50 -25.15 2.01 -16.73
N ARG A 51 -25.36 0.87 -17.40
CA ARG A 51 -24.37 0.08 -18.12
C ARG A 51 -23.15 0.97 -18.42
N PHE A 52 -22.06 0.77 -17.69
CA PHE A 52 -20.79 1.42 -18.00
C PHE A 52 -20.43 1.00 -19.43
N SER A 53 -20.69 1.91 -20.37
CA SER A 53 -20.05 1.83 -21.67
C SER A 53 -18.59 2.11 -21.38
N ALA A 54 -17.76 1.07 -21.49
CA ALA A 54 -16.31 1.19 -21.35
C ALA A 54 -15.79 2.07 -22.48
N GLY A 55 -15.88 3.39 -22.33
CA GLY A 55 -15.07 4.37 -23.04
C GLY A 55 -13.68 4.39 -22.43
N GLY A 56 -13.02 3.24 -22.42
CA GLY A 56 -11.61 3.09 -22.05
C GLY A 56 -10.83 2.90 -23.35
N ALA A 57 -9.70 3.59 -23.47
CA ALA A 57 -8.81 3.55 -24.62
C ALA A 57 -8.77 2.14 -25.24
N SER A 58 -9.27 2.04 -26.47
CA SER A 58 -9.25 0.84 -27.29
C SER A 58 -7.84 0.55 -27.76
N GLY A 59 -6.92 0.33 -26.81
CA GLY A 59 -5.80 -0.57 -27.03
C GLY A 59 -6.41 -1.96 -27.05
N ALA A 60 -6.79 -2.44 -28.24
CA ALA A 60 -7.19 -3.82 -28.41
C ALA A 60 -6.01 -4.68 -27.92
N CYS A 61 -6.13 -5.26 -26.73
CA CYS A 61 -5.30 -6.39 -26.36
C CYS A 61 -5.75 -7.52 -27.28
N GLU A 62 -5.11 -7.60 -28.44
CA GLU A 62 -5.30 -8.73 -29.33
C GLU A 62 -4.99 -9.98 -28.51
N ARG A 63 -6.02 -10.83 -28.36
CA ARG A 63 -5.83 -12.14 -27.79
C ARG A 63 -5.03 -12.91 -28.82
N GLY A 64 -3.71 -12.93 -28.66
CA GLY A 64 -2.84 -13.78 -29.47
C GLY A 64 -3.36 -15.21 -29.43
N ALA A 65 -2.92 -16.07 -30.36
CA ALA A 65 -3.41 -17.43 -30.58
C ALA A 65 -3.37 -18.39 -29.35
N GLY A 66 -3.00 -17.88 -28.17
CA GLY A 66 -2.81 -18.63 -26.94
C GLY A 66 -1.46 -19.33 -26.98
N ALA A 67 -0.70 -19.23 -25.90
CA ALA A 67 0.41 -20.15 -25.75
C ALA A 67 -0.15 -21.59 -25.68
N PRO A 68 0.58 -22.60 -26.21
CA PRO A 68 0.19 -23.98 -26.02
C PRO A 68 0.03 -24.28 -24.51
N PRO A 69 -0.87 -25.20 -24.13
CA PRO A 69 -1.07 -25.59 -22.74
C PRO A 69 0.25 -25.86 -22.02
N LEU A 70 0.30 -25.53 -20.74
CA LEU A 70 1.47 -25.87 -19.92
C LEU A 70 1.52 -27.40 -19.75
N PRO A 71 2.69 -28.04 -19.92
CA PRO A 71 2.86 -29.43 -19.54
C PRO A 71 2.67 -29.59 -18.03
N ALA A 72 2.48 -30.82 -17.57
CA ALA A 72 2.57 -31.13 -16.15
C ALA A 72 3.96 -30.76 -15.65
N LEU A 73 4.02 -29.90 -14.62
CA LEU A 73 5.26 -29.51 -13.95
C LEU A 73 5.39 -30.35 -12.67
N PRO A 74 6.33 -31.30 -12.59
CA PRO A 74 6.52 -32.11 -11.38
C PRO A 74 6.89 -31.26 -10.16
N ARG A 75 7.66 -30.19 -10.38
CA ARG A 75 8.05 -29.24 -9.36
C ARG A 75 7.80 -27.82 -9.85
N ARG A 76 7.38 -26.95 -8.94
CA ARG A 76 7.21 -25.51 -9.25
C ARG A 76 8.48 -24.85 -9.78
N SER A 77 9.66 -25.34 -9.39
CA SER A 77 10.96 -24.84 -9.85
C SER A 77 11.20 -25.06 -11.33
N ASP A 78 10.52 -26.04 -11.93
CA ASP A 78 10.68 -26.37 -13.36
C ASP A 78 9.98 -25.31 -14.26
N LEU A 79 9.17 -24.41 -13.67
CA LEU A 79 8.49 -23.34 -14.39
C LEU A 79 9.48 -22.36 -15.04
N ALA A 80 10.56 -21.98 -14.35
CA ALA A 80 11.55 -21.02 -14.85
C ALA A 80 12.19 -21.51 -16.15
N ARG A 81 12.58 -22.79 -16.17
CA ARG A 81 13.12 -23.45 -17.36
C ARG A 81 12.10 -23.48 -18.49
N LEU A 82 10.85 -23.82 -18.20
CA LEU A 82 9.80 -23.89 -19.22
C LEU A 82 9.54 -22.52 -19.87
N VAL A 83 9.51 -21.44 -19.09
CA VAL A 83 9.24 -20.11 -19.65
C VAL A 83 10.43 -19.56 -20.45
N GLU A 84 11.66 -19.91 -20.06
CA GLU A 84 12.88 -19.66 -20.85
C GLU A 84 12.84 -20.45 -22.16
N GLU A 85 12.57 -21.75 -22.12
CA GLU A 85 12.46 -22.62 -23.31
C GLU A 85 11.39 -22.13 -24.29
N ARG A 86 10.32 -21.51 -23.78
CA ARG A 86 9.24 -20.91 -24.59
C ARG A 86 9.54 -19.50 -25.08
N GLY A 87 10.69 -18.93 -24.73
CA GLY A 87 11.08 -17.57 -25.12
C GLY A 87 10.20 -16.48 -24.51
N PHE A 88 9.52 -16.75 -23.40
CA PHE A 88 8.83 -15.70 -22.68
C PHE A 88 9.85 -14.77 -22.04
N LYS A 89 9.49 -13.49 -21.96
CA LYS A 89 10.38 -12.46 -21.40
C LYS A 89 9.74 -11.63 -20.29
N VAL A 90 8.42 -11.72 -20.17
CA VAL A 90 7.65 -10.93 -19.21
C VAL A 90 6.73 -11.86 -18.45
N GLY A 91 6.66 -11.69 -17.14
CA GLY A 91 5.80 -12.51 -16.28
C GLY A 91 5.20 -11.69 -15.13
N ALA A 92 4.19 -12.26 -14.50
CA ALA A 92 3.65 -11.75 -13.24
C ALA A 92 3.49 -12.91 -12.25
N GLU A 93 3.87 -12.67 -11.00
CA GLU A 93 3.63 -13.56 -9.87
C GLU A 93 2.55 -12.96 -8.97
N LEU A 94 1.57 -13.78 -8.61
CA LEU A 94 0.53 -13.42 -7.65
C LEU A 94 0.80 -14.14 -6.33
N GLY A 95 0.90 -13.41 -5.22
CA GLY A 95 1.17 -13.97 -3.89
C GLY A 95 2.66 -14.28 -3.68
N VAL A 96 3.46 -13.24 -3.72
CA VAL A 96 4.94 -13.31 -3.70
C VAL A 96 5.50 -13.56 -2.29
N GLN A 97 4.76 -13.14 -1.26
CA GLN A 97 5.12 -13.19 0.15
C GLN A 97 6.52 -12.59 0.40
N ARG A 98 7.52 -13.43 0.67
CA ARG A 98 8.90 -13.05 0.98
C ARG A 98 9.79 -12.98 -0.28
N GLY A 99 9.23 -13.23 -1.47
CA GLY A 99 9.97 -13.21 -2.73
C GLY A 99 10.95 -14.37 -2.91
N ILE A 100 10.89 -15.42 -2.08
CA ILE A 100 11.83 -16.55 -2.16
C ILE A 100 11.66 -17.30 -3.50
N PHE A 101 10.42 -17.51 -3.92
CA PHE A 101 10.13 -18.14 -5.21
C PHE A 101 10.49 -17.20 -6.36
N ALA A 102 10.06 -15.94 -6.33
CA ALA A 102 10.42 -14.93 -7.32
C ALA A 102 11.94 -14.83 -7.55
N ALA A 103 12.74 -14.83 -6.48
CA ALA A 103 14.19 -14.79 -6.57
C ALA A 103 14.76 -16.06 -7.25
N ALA A 104 14.19 -17.23 -6.95
CA ALA A 104 14.57 -18.47 -7.63
C ALA A 104 14.13 -18.51 -9.10
N MET A 105 12.96 -17.93 -9.41
CA MET A 105 12.44 -17.81 -10.76
C MET A 105 13.39 -16.97 -11.63
N LEU A 106 13.72 -15.76 -11.18
CA LEU A 106 14.59 -14.83 -11.92
C LEU A 106 16.01 -15.37 -12.12
N ARG A 107 16.58 -16.08 -11.13
CA ARG A 107 17.90 -16.72 -11.30
C ARG A 107 17.93 -17.78 -12.40
N ASN A 108 16.79 -18.42 -12.67
CA ASN A 108 16.69 -19.52 -13.64
C ASN A 108 15.94 -19.12 -14.93
N TRP A 109 15.58 -17.84 -15.09
CA TRP A 109 14.91 -17.28 -16.25
C TRP A 109 15.68 -16.04 -16.75
N PRO A 110 16.90 -16.21 -17.29
CA PRO A 110 17.80 -15.11 -17.62
C PRO A 110 17.31 -14.21 -18.76
N SER A 111 16.44 -14.71 -19.65
CA SER A 111 15.81 -13.90 -20.70
C SER A 111 14.69 -12.98 -20.20
N CYS A 112 14.35 -13.03 -18.91
CA CYS A 112 13.33 -12.19 -18.31
C CYS A 112 13.72 -10.70 -18.36
N GLU A 113 12.95 -9.92 -19.10
CA GLU A 113 13.09 -8.47 -19.19
C GLU A 113 12.27 -7.75 -18.11
N LYS A 114 11.16 -8.35 -17.66
CA LYS A 114 10.28 -7.74 -16.66
C LYS A 114 9.47 -8.77 -15.88
N TYR A 115 9.51 -8.70 -14.55
CA TYR A 115 8.74 -9.58 -13.68
C TYR A 115 7.92 -8.79 -12.65
N TYR A 116 6.60 -8.79 -12.82
CA TYR A 116 5.69 -8.09 -11.92
C TYR A 116 5.42 -8.93 -10.68
N LEU A 117 5.78 -8.39 -9.52
CA LEU A 117 5.55 -9.03 -8.22
C LEU A 117 4.31 -8.39 -7.61
N VAL A 118 3.21 -9.14 -7.56
CA VAL A 118 1.92 -8.66 -7.05
C VAL A 118 1.58 -9.41 -5.78
N ASP A 119 1.46 -8.67 -4.70
CA ASP A 119 1.01 -9.20 -3.41
C ASP A 119 -0.03 -8.27 -2.80
N ILE A 120 -1.14 -8.85 -2.34
CA ILE A 120 -2.24 -8.12 -1.69
C ILE A 120 -2.06 -8.07 -0.16
N TRP A 121 -1.12 -8.84 0.38
CA TRP A 121 -0.91 -8.99 1.81
C TRP A 121 0.23 -8.06 2.25
N ALA A 122 -0.13 -6.95 2.92
CA ALA A 122 0.85 -5.98 3.42
C ALA A 122 1.63 -6.46 4.65
N GLN A 123 1.08 -7.42 5.39
CA GLN A 123 1.68 -8.09 6.55
C GLN A 123 1.21 -9.55 6.56
N GLN A 124 2.12 -10.47 6.87
CA GLN A 124 1.84 -11.88 7.16
C GLN A 124 2.61 -12.31 8.40
#